data_AF-A0A961J586-F1
#
_entry.id   AF-A0A961J586-F1
#
_cell.length_a   1.000
_cell.length_b   1.000
_cell.length_c   1.000
_cell.angle_alpha   90.00
_cell.angle_beta   90.00
_cell.angle_gamma   90.00
#
_symmetry.space_group_name_H-M   'P 1'
#
loop_
_entity.id
_entity.type
_entity.pdbx_description
1 polymer ?
#
loop_
_entity_poly.entity_id
_entity_poly.type
_entity_poly.pdbx_seq_one_letter_code
_entity_poly.pdbx_strand_id
1 'polypeptide(L)'
;MYRILTTVSAAALCAAPALAQDVIDLGEVTVFVGFEDLTTLETGVAVEVIDEQELSATGETRLVDFLARQPAITIRSNGPLGSRVGISLRGVGQNNVAVRVDGIDVSDPSGPQVAYDFGGLMTADISRIEILRGAQSAAFGSEAVGGTINITTKKGAQDGRTVDAAFEYGSYNTSKAALTFYQSGPRFQSAITISRIHSDGFSAAESGTEDDGYDARRISLSGSYAVTDNVKLTFAAFAEDSEYDYDESAGPLVFDGTPDDVTHKKQKGARVGLEFSTGAVDHELALSGYKIERTLTGTNTFGPFEFNYRGTRAELSYQAAMDIGRTGRLNVGLGRTKEDYEDWSVFGSQALDTTINSVFAEYRVAPSEAMDLSLAVRHDDHSQFGGYWTGRLSAVYRLREDLILRANAATGYRAPSAYELYDVWSGNAALTPETSRSFDFGIEKRFANNGYLRATAFWVEAEDIIDYSFTTFTYVQRSGTSTRKGLELAAGMDLGERVTLDAAYTLTDSTSDVTLDSSDWSTTVPRHALSMTLGADLTDRAHLTVTGLYEADRPVLDNYGVVNTTLSYDVTDTIEGYLRVENLFDADYQTVPGYATPERSIYVGLRASF
;
A
#
# COMPACT_ATOMS: atom_id res chain seq x y z
N MET A 1 11.51 50.02 -14.63
CA MET A 1 11.98 50.75 -13.42
C MET A 1 11.08 50.30 -12.29
N TYR A 2 11.46 49.52 -11.28
CA TYR A 2 12.69 49.37 -10.50
C TYR A 2 12.91 47.90 -10.07
N ARG A 3 14.18 47.42 -10.18
CA ARG A 3 15.01 46.51 -9.33
C ARG A 3 14.31 45.35 -8.55
N ILE A 4 14.61 44.05 -8.75
CA ILE A 4 15.84 43.23 -8.51
C ILE A 4 16.42 43.34 -7.08
N LEU A 5 16.69 42.15 -6.49
CA LEU A 5 17.34 41.75 -5.21
C LEU A 5 16.34 41.54 -4.04
N THR A 6 16.38 40.44 -3.26
CA THR A 6 17.52 39.56 -2.93
C THR A 6 17.01 38.23 -2.36
N THR A 7 17.69 37.16 -2.77
CA THR A 7 17.95 35.90 -2.07
C THR A 7 17.93 36.04 -0.54
N VAL A 8 17.13 35.22 0.16
CA VAL A 8 17.32 34.95 1.60
C VAL A 8 17.89 33.54 1.74
N SER A 9 19.04 33.53 2.38
CA SER A 9 20.00 32.44 2.50
C SER A 9 19.47 31.21 3.24
N ALA A 10 19.63 30.05 2.61
CA ALA A 10 19.57 28.71 3.20
C ALA A 10 20.83 28.38 4.04
N ALA A 11 21.32 29.31 4.86
CA ALA A 11 22.56 29.15 5.61
C ALA A 11 22.49 29.79 6.99
N ALA A 12 21.62 29.27 7.86
CA ALA A 12 21.68 29.52 9.31
C ALA A 12 20.80 28.52 10.07
N LEU A 13 21.21 27.24 10.13
CA LEU A 13 20.74 26.33 11.17
C LEU A 13 21.95 25.59 11.76
N CYS A 14 22.34 26.11 12.92
CA CYS A 14 22.97 25.46 14.06
C CYS A 14 24.22 24.60 13.83
N ALA A 15 25.38 25.21 14.12
CA ALA A 15 26.51 24.46 14.66
C ALA A 15 26.20 24.11 16.13
N ALA A 16 25.86 22.84 16.39
CA ALA A 16 25.87 22.26 17.73
C ALA A 16 27.12 21.36 17.87
N PRO A 17 27.74 21.27 19.06
CA PRO A 17 28.94 20.47 19.26
C PRO A 17 28.61 18.98 19.17
N ALA A 18 29.47 18.22 18.48
CA ALA A 18 29.43 16.77 18.46
C ALA A 18 29.71 16.22 19.86
N LEU A 19 28.70 15.69 20.52
CA LEU A 19 28.86 14.74 21.61
C LEU A 19 28.75 13.34 21.00
N ALA A 20 29.83 12.58 21.08
CA ALA A 20 29.83 11.17 20.74
C ALA A 20 28.95 10.43 21.76
N GLN A 21 27.83 9.88 21.28
CA GLN A 21 27.03 8.89 21.99
C GLN A 21 27.18 7.55 21.28
N ASP A 22 27.24 6.50 22.09
CA ASP A 22 27.37 5.12 21.65
C ASP A 22 26.30 4.78 20.60
N VAL A 23 26.75 4.24 19.48
CA VAL A 23 25.90 3.77 18.38
C VAL A 23 25.05 2.62 18.92
N ILE A 24 23.79 2.91 19.22
CA ILE A 24 22.77 1.87 19.37
C ILE A 24 22.52 1.35 17.96
N ASP A 25 23.08 0.17 17.68
CA ASP A 25 22.85 -0.59 16.46
C ASP A 25 21.42 -1.14 16.51
N LEU A 26 20.46 -0.32 16.07
CA LEU A 26 19.16 -0.80 15.63
C LEU A 26 19.43 -1.60 14.36
N GLY A 27 19.26 -2.93 14.44
CA GLY A 27 19.57 -3.86 13.37
C GLY A 27 19.09 -3.37 12.00
N GLU A 28 19.90 -3.64 10.98
CA GLU A 28 19.71 -3.07 9.65
C GLU A 28 18.31 -3.36 9.08
N VAL A 29 17.55 -2.30 8.76
CA VAL A 29 16.23 -2.43 8.14
C VAL A 29 16.40 -2.93 6.71
N THR A 30 16.12 -4.22 6.51
CA THR A 30 16.01 -4.82 5.18
C THR A 30 14.60 -4.64 4.63
N VAL A 31 14.47 -4.59 3.32
CA VAL A 31 13.24 -4.42 2.55
C VAL A 31 13.17 -5.45 1.43
N PHE A 32 12.01 -6.06 1.23
CA PHE A 32 11.80 -6.99 0.12
C PHE A 32 11.66 -6.21 -1.19
N VAL A 33 12.76 -6.10 -1.94
CA VAL A 33 12.78 -5.43 -3.24
C VAL A 33 12.78 -6.48 -4.33
N GLY A 34 11.57 -6.95 -4.66
CA GLY A 34 11.30 -7.85 -5.77
C GLY A 34 11.68 -9.29 -5.53
N PHE A 35 12.97 -9.54 -5.33
CA PHE A 35 13.53 -10.90 -5.39
C PHE A 35 14.36 -11.29 -4.17
N GLU A 36 14.83 -10.33 -3.37
CA GLU A 36 15.58 -10.57 -2.13
C GLU A 36 15.38 -9.43 -1.12
N ASP A 37 15.69 -9.71 0.14
CA ASP A 37 15.80 -8.70 1.19
C ASP A 37 17.06 -7.86 0.95
N LEU A 38 16.88 -6.57 0.71
CA LEU A 38 17.93 -5.57 0.52
C LEU A 38 17.88 -4.55 1.62
N THR A 39 19.01 -3.96 1.99
CA THR A 39 18.99 -2.83 2.92
C THR A 39 18.40 -1.60 2.20
N THR A 40 17.77 -0.70 2.95
CA THR A 40 17.29 0.59 2.38
C THR A 40 18.41 1.43 1.76
N LEU A 41 19.68 1.15 2.10
CA LEU A 41 20.85 1.84 1.57
C LEU A 41 21.33 1.27 0.23
N GLU A 42 20.99 0.03 -0.11
CA GLU A 42 21.43 -0.64 -1.35
C GLU A 42 20.43 -0.50 -2.51
N THR A 43 19.16 -0.23 -2.21
CA THR A 43 18.12 -0.07 -3.25
C THR A 43 18.09 1.33 -3.83
N GLY A 44 18.15 1.47 -5.16
CA GLY A 44 17.96 2.77 -5.82
C GLY A 44 16.50 3.18 -6.00
N VAL A 45 15.56 2.38 -5.50
CA VAL A 45 14.12 2.69 -5.45
C VAL A 45 13.84 3.53 -4.20
N ALA A 46 12.90 4.47 -4.28
CA ALA A 46 12.43 5.19 -3.10
C ALA A 46 11.54 4.27 -2.24
N VAL A 47 12.05 3.86 -1.07
CA VAL A 47 11.37 2.94 -0.15
C VAL A 47 10.94 3.64 1.13
N GLU A 48 9.75 3.27 1.61
CA GLU A 48 9.24 3.56 2.94
C GLU A 48 9.04 2.26 3.71
N VAL A 49 9.35 2.26 5.00
CA VAL A 49 9.10 1.12 5.89
C VAL A 49 8.39 1.64 7.12
N ILE A 50 7.17 1.16 7.34
CA ILE A 50 6.38 1.42 8.52
C ILE A 50 6.41 0.13 9.34
N ASP A 51 6.97 0.18 10.53
CA ASP A 51 7.10 -0.98 11.41
C ASP A 51 5.99 -1.05 12.46
N GLU A 52 6.00 -2.12 13.26
CA GLU A 52 4.98 -2.37 14.26
C GLU A 52 4.95 -1.32 15.37
N GLN A 53 6.09 -0.68 15.65
CA GLN A 53 6.19 0.36 16.68
C GLN A 53 5.48 1.62 16.19
N GLU A 54 5.73 2.02 14.94
CA GLU A 54 5.03 3.15 14.31
C GLU A 54 3.52 2.86 14.15
N LEU A 55 3.15 1.64 13.71
CA LEU A 55 1.76 1.20 13.62
C LEU A 55 1.05 1.26 14.99
N SER A 56 1.77 0.93 16.06
CA SER A 56 1.21 0.95 17.41
C SER A 56 1.08 2.37 17.95
N ALA A 57 2.06 3.25 17.74
CA ALA A 57 2.14 4.58 18.32
C ALA A 57 0.98 5.52 17.95
N THR A 58 0.36 5.34 16.77
CA THR A 58 -0.76 6.18 16.33
C THR A 58 -2.11 5.64 16.78
N GLY A 59 -2.22 4.35 17.08
CA GLY A 59 -3.51 3.72 17.43
C GLY A 59 -4.49 3.56 16.26
N GLU A 60 -4.10 3.92 15.04
CA GLU A 60 -5.01 3.92 13.88
C GLU A 60 -5.46 2.49 13.53
N THR A 61 -6.76 2.37 13.22
CA THR A 61 -7.39 1.07 12.99
C THR A 61 -7.31 0.62 11.54
N ARG A 62 -7.48 1.54 10.57
CA ARG A 62 -7.39 1.24 9.14
C ARG A 62 -5.94 1.37 8.69
N LEU A 63 -5.46 0.38 7.93
CA LEU A 63 -4.11 0.45 7.36
C LEU A 63 -3.96 1.64 6.39
N VAL A 64 -5.05 1.99 5.70
CA VAL A 64 -5.01 3.06 4.70
C VAL A 64 -4.66 4.42 5.32
N ASP A 65 -5.05 4.69 6.58
CA ASP A 65 -4.77 5.98 7.24
C ASP A 65 -3.25 6.19 7.45
N PHE A 66 -2.48 5.11 7.61
CA PHE A 66 -1.01 5.16 7.59
C PHE A 66 -0.47 5.47 6.21
N LEU A 67 -1.04 4.85 5.18
CA LEU A 67 -0.64 5.08 3.79
C LEU A 67 -0.90 6.53 3.38
N ALA A 68 -1.99 7.15 3.84
CA ALA A 68 -2.35 8.55 3.57
C ALA A 68 -1.23 9.55 3.85
N ARG A 69 -0.39 9.20 4.83
CA ARG A 69 0.64 10.07 5.39
C ARG A 69 1.98 9.88 4.71
N GLN A 70 2.10 8.87 3.86
CA GLN A 70 3.34 8.58 3.17
C GLN A 70 3.50 9.47 1.94
N PRO A 71 4.75 9.85 1.59
CA PRO A 71 5.00 10.65 0.40
C PRO A 71 4.35 10.05 -0.85
N ALA A 72 3.68 10.91 -1.60
CA ALA A 72 3.00 10.63 -2.86
C ALA A 72 1.87 9.59 -2.82
N ILE A 73 1.28 9.34 -1.65
CA ILE A 73 0.03 8.58 -1.55
C ILE A 73 -1.14 9.53 -1.36
N THR A 74 -2.24 9.26 -2.07
CA THR A 74 -3.53 9.94 -1.87
C THR A 74 -4.62 8.89 -1.75
N ILE A 75 -5.59 9.13 -0.88
CA ILE A 75 -6.71 8.22 -0.62
C ILE A 75 -8.00 8.79 -1.19
N ARG A 76 -8.84 7.89 -1.70
CA ARG A 76 -10.24 8.15 -2.03
C ARG A 76 -11.09 7.16 -1.24
N SER A 77 -11.96 7.66 -0.37
CA SER A 77 -12.85 6.87 0.47
C SER A 77 -14.28 7.16 0.08
N ASN A 78 -15.08 6.12 -0.16
CA ASN A 78 -16.49 6.23 -0.50
C ASN A 78 -17.38 6.13 0.76
N GLY A 79 -17.03 6.85 1.83
CA GLY A 79 -17.78 6.84 3.09
C GLY A 79 -17.03 6.21 4.27
N PRO A 80 -17.75 5.58 5.23
CA PRO A 80 -17.22 5.15 6.53
C PRO A 80 -16.28 3.93 6.43
N LEU A 81 -15.88 3.40 7.59
CA LEU A 81 -15.10 2.17 7.71
C LEU A 81 -15.72 1.03 6.88
N GLY A 82 -14.91 0.24 6.19
CA GLY A 82 -15.40 -0.89 5.37
C GLY A 82 -15.81 -0.53 3.95
N SER A 83 -16.29 0.71 3.73
CA SER A 83 -16.60 1.23 2.39
C SER A 83 -15.42 1.12 1.44
N ARG A 84 -15.68 1.14 0.13
CA ARG A 84 -14.62 0.99 -0.87
C ARG A 84 -13.60 2.12 -0.74
N VAL A 85 -12.32 1.75 -0.57
CA VAL A 85 -11.23 2.71 -0.49
C VAL A 85 -10.19 2.41 -1.54
N GLY A 86 -9.80 3.47 -2.25
CA GLY A 86 -8.72 3.41 -3.20
C GLY A 86 -7.57 4.34 -2.91
N ILE A 87 -6.41 4.02 -3.49
CA ILE A 87 -5.22 4.83 -3.39
C ILE A 87 -4.74 5.31 -4.76
N SER A 88 -3.89 6.32 -4.74
CA SER A 88 -2.99 6.63 -5.85
C SER A 88 -1.56 6.74 -5.33
N LEU A 89 -0.59 6.34 -6.15
CA LEU A 89 0.83 6.46 -5.84
C LEU A 89 1.48 7.32 -6.93
N ARG A 90 2.03 8.49 -6.56
CA ARG A 90 2.51 9.51 -7.53
C ARG A 90 1.43 9.92 -8.54
N GLY A 91 0.17 9.90 -8.10
CA GLY A 91 -1.02 10.14 -8.93
C GLY A 91 -1.41 8.98 -9.84
N VAL A 92 -0.64 7.89 -9.89
CA VAL A 92 -0.97 6.67 -10.64
C VAL A 92 -2.04 5.89 -9.86
N GLY A 93 -3.11 5.46 -10.53
CA GLY A 93 -4.24 4.77 -9.89
C GLY A 93 -3.86 3.40 -9.31
N GLN A 94 -4.63 2.92 -8.33
CA GLN A 94 -4.37 1.66 -7.62
C GLN A 94 -4.29 0.40 -8.49
N ASN A 95 -4.93 0.39 -9.66
CA ASN A 95 -4.85 -0.72 -10.64
C ASN A 95 -3.45 -0.87 -11.24
N ASN A 96 -2.57 0.08 -10.93
CA ASN A 96 -1.17 0.12 -11.29
C ASN A 96 -0.27 0.04 -10.04
N VAL A 97 -0.79 -0.42 -8.89
CA VAL A 97 -0.04 -0.64 -7.65
C VAL A 97 -0.21 -2.11 -7.24
N ALA A 98 0.89 -2.86 -7.22
CA ALA A 98 0.85 -4.25 -6.76
C ALA A 98 0.75 -4.29 -5.24
N VAL A 99 -0.16 -5.10 -4.70
CA VAL A 99 -0.35 -5.24 -3.25
C VAL A 99 -0.19 -6.70 -2.86
N ARG A 100 0.75 -6.97 -1.94
CA ARG A 100 1.05 -8.31 -1.45
C ARG A 100 0.86 -8.39 0.07
N VAL A 101 0.19 -9.43 0.56
CA VAL A 101 0.16 -9.78 1.99
C VAL A 101 0.93 -11.07 2.20
N ASP A 102 2.07 -11.01 2.90
CA ASP A 102 3.03 -12.11 3.03
C ASP A 102 3.40 -12.78 1.68
N GLY A 103 3.52 -11.96 0.64
CA GLY A 103 3.81 -12.40 -0.73
C GLY A 103 2.61 -12.93 -1.53
N ILE A 104 1.43 -13.04 -0.93
CA ILE A 104 0.18 -13.40 -1.62
C ILE A 104 -0.34 -12.16 -2.34
N ASP A 105 -0.60 -12.24 -3.64
CA ASP A 105 -1.28 -11.18 -4.37
C ASP A 105 -2.77 -11.15 -4.00
N VAL A 106 -3.17 -10.03 -3.39
CA VAL A 106 -4.53 -9.83 -2.85
C VAL A 106 -5.41 -8.98 -3.77
N SER A 107 -4.91 -8.59 -4.94
CA SER A 107 -5.70 -7.85 -5.93
C SER A 107 -6.87 -8.71 -6.41
N ASP A 108 -8.07 -8.12 -6.54
CA ASP A 108 -9.28 -8.86 -6.94
C ASP A 108 -9.29 -9.15 -8.45
N PRO A 109 -9.15 -10.42 -8.89
CA PRO A 109 -9.21 -10.77 -10.32
C PRO A 109 -10.60 -10.51 -10.96
N SER A 110 -11.63 -10.35 -10.13
CA SER A 110 -13.00 -9.99 -10.52
C SER A 110 -13.35 -8.51 -10.36
N GLY A 111 -12.38 -7.69 -9.97
CA GLY A 111 -12.53 -6.25 -9.94
C GLY A 111 -12.64 -5.66 -11.35
N PRO A 112 -13.39 -4.56 -11.54
CA PRO A 112 -13.48 -3.87 -12.83
C PRO A 112 -12.11 -3.51 -13.40
N GLN A 113 -11.23 -2.98 -12.56
CA GLN A 113 -9.80 -2.91 -12.81
C GLN A 113 -9.12 -3.66 -11.67
N VAL A 114 -8.35 -4.70 -11.99
CA VAL A 114 -7.72 -5.58 -10.99
C VAL A 114 -6.87 -4.74 -10.06
N ALA A 115 -7.27 -4.69 -8.79
CA ALA A 115 -6.64 -3.88 -7.76
C ALA A 115 -7.05 -4.39 -6.38
N TYR A 116 -6.34 -3.95 -5.36
CA TYR A 116 -6.76 -4.15 -3.97
C TYR A 116 -7.74 -3.07 -3.52
N ASP A 117 -8.72 -3.46 -2.72
CA ASP A 117 -9.63 -2.56 -2.01
C ASP A 117 -9.16 -2.43 -0.55
N PHE A 118 -8.74 -1.21 -0.17
CA PHE A 118 -8.16 -0.94 1.14
C PHE A 118 -9.22 -0.71 2.24
N GLY A 119 -10.51 -0.72 1.90
CA GLY A 119 -11.60 -0.36 2.81
C GLY A 119 -11.69 -1.23 4.06
N GLY A 120 -11.39 -2.53 3.92
CA GLY A 120 -11.47 -3.53 4.98
C GLY A 120 -10.14 -3.94 5.62
N LEU A 121 -9.00 -3.39 5.18
CA LEU A 121 -7.70 -3.82 5.71
C LEU A 121 -7.37 -3.15 7.04
N MET A 122 -7.38 -3.93 8.11
CA MET A 122 -7.11 -3.48 9.48
C MET A 122 -5.65 -3.72 9.88
N THR A 123 -5.16 -2.95 10.86
CA THR A 123 -3.78 -3.07 11.39
C THR A 123 -3.55 -4.21 12.37
N ALA A 124 -4.61 -4.90 12.81
CA ALA A 124 -4.56 -5.81 13.96
C ALA A 124 -3.56 -6.97 13.81
N ASP A 125 -3.35 -7.48 12.60
CA ASP A 125 -2.45 -8.59 12.32
C ASP A 125 -1.18 -8.18 11.58
N ILE A 126 -0.93 -6.88 11.39
CA ILE A 126 0.16 -6.35 10.59
C ILE A 126 1.35 -6.01 11.50
N SER A 127 2.55 -6.38 11.07
CA SER A 127 3.80 -5.99 11.73
C SER A 127 4.63 -5.01 10.92
N ARG A 128 4.46 -4.99 9.60
CA ARG A 128 5.30 -4.16 8.74
C ARG A 128 4.64 -3.88 7.40
N ILE A 129 4.82 -2.66 6.91
CA ILE A 129 4.40 -2.22 5.58
C ILE A 129 5.64 -1.69 4.87
N GLU A 130 5.87 -2.14 3.64
CA GLU A 130 6.91 -1.63 2.76
C GLU A 130 6.25 -1.00 1.55
N ILE A 131 6.67 0.22 1.21
CA ILE A 131 6.14 0.96 0.06
C ILE A 131 7.29 1.25 -0.87
N LEU A 132 7.27 0.64 -2.05
CA LEU A 132 8.25 0.85 -3.11
C LEU A 132 7.63 1.76 -4.16
N ARG A 133 8.15 2.99 -4.28
CA ARG A 133 7.64 4.00 -5.22
C ARG A 133 8.37 3.94 -6.57
N GLY A 134 7.60 4.06 -7.65
CA GLY A 134 8.11 3.95 -9.03
C GLY A 134 8.03 2.52 -9.56
N ALA A 135 8.05 2.36 -10.88
CA ALA A 135 7.67 1.09 -11.50
C ALA A 135 8.56 -0.08 -11.04
N GLN A 136 7.90 -1.12 -10.55
CA GLN A 136 8.49 -2.37 -10.11
C GLN A 136 8.06 -3.56 -10.97
N SER A 137 7.56 -3.32 -12.20
CA SER A 137 6.96 -4.38 -13.01
C SER A 137 7.89 -5.55 -13.33
N ALA A 138 9.19 -5.28 -13.49
CA ALA A 138 10.18 -6.32 -13.70
C ALA A 138 10.30 -7.29 -12.51
N ALA A 139 9.96 -6.83 -11.30
CA ALA A 139 10.06 -7.56 -10.05
C ALA A 139 8.72 -8.18 -9.61
N PHE A 140 7.65 -7.38 -9.58
CA PHE A 140 6.39 -7.77 -8.96
C PHE A 140 5.27 -8.14 -9.93
N GLY A 141 5.49 -8.02 -11.25
CA GLY A 141 4.48 -8.33 -12.26
C GLY A 141 4.03 -7.10 -13.03
N SER A 142 3.33 -7.33 -14.13
CA SER A 142 2.92 -6.34 -15.13
C SER A 142 2.38 -5.03 -14.52
N GLU A 143 1.44 -5.17 -13.60
CA GLU A 143 0.64 -4.16 -12.92
C GLU A 143 1.39 -3.23 -11.97
N ALA A 144 2.64 -3.51 -11.57
CA ALA A 144 3.39 -2.67 -10.62
C ALA A 144 3.98 -1.38 -11.23
N VAL A 145 3.20 -0.61 -11.99
CA VAL A 145 3.64 0.59 -12.71
C VAL A 145 3.88 1.80 -11.80
N GLY A 146 2.98 2.05 -10.85
CA GLY A 146 3.11 3.11 -9.85
C GLY A 146 4.05 2.71 -8.71
N GLY A 147 4.07 1.41 -8.37
CA GLY A 147 4.89 0.85 -7.31
C GLY A 147 4.28 -0.42 -6.70
N THR A 148 4.77 -0.78 -5.52
CA THR A 148 4.32 -1.96 -4.77
C THR A 148 4.12 -1.60 -3.29
N ILE A 149 3.11 -2.21 -2.68
CA ILE A 149 2.90 -2.21 -1.23
C ILE A 149 2.97 -3.65 -0.74
N ASN A 150 4.00 -3.97 0.04
CA ASN A 150 4.14 -5.27 0.70
C ASN A 150 3.72 -5.13 2.16
N ILE A 151 2.84 -6.01 2.59
CA ILE A 151 2.30 -6.06 3.95
C ILE A 151 2.77 -7.38 4.55
N THR A 152 3.41 -7.31 5.71
CA THR A 152 3.86 -8.47 6.48
C THR A 152 3.00 -8.62 7.71
N THR A 153 2.45 -9.81 7.92
CA THR A 153 1.70 -10.09 9.14
C THR A 153 2.64 -10.34 10.31
N LYS A 154 2.14 -10.20 11.54
CA LYS A 154 2.85 -10.50 12.79
C LYS A 154 3.55 -11.85 12.71
N LYS A 155 4.79 -11.93 13.21
CA LYS A 155 5.61 -13.15 13.29
C LYS A 155 6.24 -13.24 14.68
N GLY A 156 6.47 -14.45 15.18
CA GLY A 156 7.13 -14.63 16.47
C GLY A 156 8.60 -14.22 16.40
N ALA A 157 9.00 -13.24 17.22
CA ALA A 157 10.37 -12.72 17.26
C ALA A 157 11.17 -13.18 18.49
N GLN A 158 10.49 -13.61 19.55
CA GLN A 158 11.11 -14.04 20.81
C GLN A 158 10.87 -15.53 21.05
N ASP A 159 11.91 -16.23 21.50
CA ASP A 159 11.82 -17.63 21.93
C ASP A 159 10.80 -17.80 23.05
N GLY A 160 9.92 -18.80 22.90
CA GLY A 160 8.87 -19.09 23.85
C GLY A 160 7.48 -18.85 23.30
N ARG A 161 6.58 -18.43 24.20
CA ARG A 161 5.16 -18.17 23.90
C ARG A 161 4.81 -16.81 24.46
N THR A 162 4.18 -16.00 23.62
CA THR A 162 3.69 -14.67 23.97
C THR A 162 2.26 -14.56 23.47
N VAL A 163 1.43 -13.81 24.19
CA VAL A 163 0.07 -13.50 23.76
C VAL A 163 -0.13 -11.99 23.78
N ASP A 164 -0.50 -11.42 22.63
CA ASP A 164 -0.98 -10.04 22.56
C ASP A 164 -2.51 -10.04 22.56
N ALA A 165 -3.08 -9.07 23.27
CA ALA A 165 -4.50 -8.77 23.27
C ALA A 165 -4.70 -7.27 23.03
N ALA A 166 -5.63 -6.92 22.15
CA ALA A 166 -6.02 -5.53 21.90
C ALA A 166 -7.55 -5.40 21.92
N PHE A 167 -8.04 -4.33 22.52
CA PHE A 167 -9.46 -3.95 22.52
C PHE A 167 -9.57 -2.43 22.32
N GLU A 168 -10.52 -1.99 21.51
CA GLU A 168 -10.85 -0.57 21.29
C GLU A 168 -12.37 -0.39 21.22
N TYR A 169 -12.86 0.73 21.77
CA TYR A 169 -14.25 1.16 21.64
C TYR A 169 -14.33 2.69 21.49
N GLY A 170 -15.23 3.20 20.65
CA GLY A 170 -15.36 4.65 20.44
C GLY A 170 -16.50 5.09 19.53
N SER A 171 -16.30 6.23 18.86
CA SER A 171 -17.24 6.84 17.92
C SER A 171 -17.84 5.85 16.92
N TYR A 172 -19.06 6.15 16.45
CA TYR A 172 -19.83 5.30 15.53
C TYR A 172 -20.08 3.88 16.06
N ASN A 173 -20.15 3.74 17.39
CA ASN A 173 -20.25 2.47 18.10
C ASN A 173 -19.17 1.46 17.65
N THR A 174 -18.01 1.97 17.22
CA THR A 174 -16.93 1.12 16.71
C THR A 174 -16.34 0.31 17.84
N SER A 175 -16.25 -1.00 17.65
CA SER A 175 -15.56 -1.92 18.54
C SER A 175 -14.58 -2.79 17.76
N LYS A 176 -13.37 -2.94 18.29
CA LYS A 176 -12.31 -3.78 17.72
C LYS A 176 -11.73 -4.66 18.80
N ALA A 177 -11.51 -5.93 18.47
CA ALA A 177 -10.83 -6.88 19.34
C ALA A 177 -9.85 -7.72 18.52
N ALA A 178 -8.65 -7.94 19.05
CA ALA A 178 -7.65 -8.83 18.45
C ALA A 178 -6.92 -9.64 19.52
N LEU A 179 -6.61 -10.89 19.18
CA LEU A 179 -5.76 -11.79 19.97
C LEU A 179 -4.70 -12.37 19.04
N THR A 180 -3.43 -12.20 19.39
CA THR A 180 -2.30 -12.80 18.66
C THR A 180 -1.56 -13.77 19.56
N PHE A 181 -1.40 -15.01 19.11
CA PHE A 181 -0.64 -16.05 19.77
C PHE A 181 0.68 -16.25 19.03
N TYR A 182 1.80 -16.00 19.70
CA TYR A 182 3.13 -16.25 19.16
C TYR A 182 3.71 -17.52 19.75
N GLN A 183 4.41 -18.26 18.90
CA GLN A 183 5.22 -19.38 19.33
C GLN A 183 6.52 -19.40 18.53
N SER A 184 7.64 -19.32 19.23
CA SER A 184 8.96 -19.40 18.61
C SER A 184 9.90 -20.31 19.39
N GLY A 185 10.88 -20.87 18.69
CA GLY A 185 11.97 -21.66 19.24
C GLY A 185 13.09 -21.83 18.21
N PRO A 186 14.11 -22.66 18.48
CA PRO A 186 15.35 -22.68 17.69
C PRO A 186 15.21 -23.00 16.20
N ARG A 187 14.09 -23.61 15.79
CA ARG A 187 13.84 -24.03 14.40
C ARG A 187 12.48 -23.59 13.88
N PHE A 188 11.68 -22.89 14.67
CA PHE A 188 10.33 -22.55 14.24
C PHE A 188 9.91 -21.21 14.83
N GLN A 189 9.14 -20.45 14.07
CA GLN A 189 8.47 -19.23 14.51
C GLN A 189 7.10 -19.20 13.86
N SER A 190 6.09 -18.77 14.61
CA SER A 190 4.73 -18.65 14.11
C SER A 190 3.94 -17.62 14.89
N ALA A 191 2.98 -16.98 14.23
CA ALA A 191 1.94 -16.19 14.86
C ALA A 191 0.58 -16.59 14.30
N ILE A 192 -0.44 -16.59 15.17
CA ILE A 192 -1.85 -16.69 14.78
C ILE A 192 -2.56 -15.48 15.33
N THR A 193 -3.18 -14.67 14.48
CA THR A 193 -4.02 -13.54 14.89
C THR A 193 -5.48 -13.83 14.57
N ILE A 194 -6.37 -13.59 15.53
CA ILE A 194 -7.81 -13.60 15.34
C ILE A 194 -8.30 -12.21 15.69
N SER A 195 -9.07 -11.58 14.81
CA SER A 195 -9.62 -10.25 15.03
C SER A 195 -11.07 -10.13 14.59
N ARG A 196 -11.78 -9.21 15.23
CA ARG A 196 -13.12 -8.77 14.84
C ARG A 196 -13.20 -7.25 14.96
N ILE A 197 -13.88 -6.64 14.01
CA ILE A 197 -14.27 -5.24 14.05
C ILE A 197 -15.75 -5.12 13.72
N HIS A 198 -16.42 -4.19 14.38
CA HIS A 198 -17.80 -3.81 14.13
C HIS A 198 -17.91 -2.30 14.28
N SER A 199 -18.65 -1.64 13.40
CA SER A 199 -18.97 -0.21 13.44
C SER A 199 -20.37 -0.02 12.89
N ASP A 200 -21.17 0.83 13.55
CA ASP A 200 -22.45 1.28 12.99
C ASP A 200 -22.20 2.32 11.88
N GLY A 201 -21.05 3.01 11.92
CA GLY A 201 -20.63 3.93 10.86
C GLY A 201 -21.40 5.26 10.88
N PHE A 202 -21.45 5.89 9.71
CA PHE A 202 -22.17 7.12 9.41
C PHE A 202 -22.57 7.08 7.94
N SER A 203 -23.54 7.87 7.50
CA SER A 203 -23.97 7.88 6.10
C SER A 203 -22.82 8.12 5.13
N ALA A 204 -22.64 7.26 4.13
CA ALA A 204 -21.66 7.42 3.08
C ALA A 204 -21.98 8.65 2.23
N ALA A 205 -23.26 8.93 1.94
CA ALA A 205 -23.73 10.14 1.30
C ALA A 205 -23.72 11.34 2.25
N GLU A 206 -23.13 12.46 1.82
CA GLU A 206 -23.12 13.72 2.58
C GLU A 206 -24.52 14.22 2.97
N SER A 207 -25.51 13.97 2.10
CA SER A 207 -26.91 14.35 2.33
C SER A 207 -27.77 13.22 2.89
N GLY A 208 -27.18 12.05 3.13
CA GLY A 208 -27.89 10.87 3.60
C GLY A 208 -28.19 10.94 5.10
N THR A 209 -29.03 10.01 5.56
CA THR A 209 -29.49 9.97 6.95
C THR A 209 -29.43 8.58 7.59
N GLU A 210 -29.12 7.55 6.80
CA GLU A 210 -28.85 6.20 7.29
C GLU A 210 -27.38 6.05 7.67
N ASP A 211 -27.09 5.14 8.60
CA ASP A 211 -25.72 4.85 8.99
C ASP A 211 -25.24 3.65 8.16
N ASP A 212 -24.09 3.77 7.50
CA ASP A 212 -23.50 2.68 6.74
C ASP A 212 -22.52 1.88 7.58
N GLY A 213 -22.91 0.66 7.94
CA GLY A 213 -22.21 -0.20 8.88
C GLY A 213 -21.06 -1.02 8.28
N TYR A 214 -20.23 -1.57 9.16
CA TYR A 214 -19.21 -2.55 8.81
C TYR A 214 -19.05 -3.62 9.91
N ASP A 215 -19.04 -4.89 9.54
CA ASP A 215 -18.59 -6.00 10.38
C ASP A 215 -17.56 -6.83 9.61
N ALA A 216 -16.46 -7.18 10.27
CA ALA A 216 -15.51 -8.12 9.72
C ALA A 216 -14.88 -8.99 10.80
N ARG A 217 -14.63 -10.25 10.42
CA ARG A 217 -13.87 -11.21 11.20
C ARG A 217 -12.72 -11.74 10.36
N ARG A 218 -11.52 -11.76 10.94
CA ARG A 218 -10.30 -12.19 10.26
C ARG A 218 -9.49 -13.14 11.11
N ILE A 219 -8.96 -14.18 10.47
CA ILE A 219 -7.91 -15.03 11.02
C ILE A 219 -6.70 -14.99 10.09
N SER A 220 -5.52 -14.82 10.65
CA SER A 220 -4.25 -14.93 9.93
C SER A 220 -3.26 -15.81 10.67
N LEU A 221 -2.41 -16.47 9.89
CA LEU A 221 -1.37 -17.39 10.31
C LEU A 221 -0.13 -17.08 9.49
N SER A 222 1.00 -16.91 10.14
CA SER A 222 2.29 -16.80 9.47
C SER A 222 3.35 -17.57 10.24
N GLY A 223 4.41 -17.99 9.57
CA GLY A 223 5.54 -18.62 10.24
C GLY A 223 6.58 -19.21 9.31
N SER A 224 7.59 -19.80 9.93
CA SER A 224 8.61 -20.56 9.24
C SER A 224 9.13 -21.71 10.08
N TYR A 225 9.64 -22.75 9.42
CA TYR A 225 10.23 -23.93 10.04
C TYR A 225 11.53 -24.32 9.33
N ALA A 226 12.65 -24.28 10.07
CA ALA A 226 13.96 -24.76 9.62
C ALA A 226 13.99 -26.30 9.67
N VAL A 227 13.72 -26.93 8.53
CA VAL A 227 13.76 -28.39 8.36
C VAL A 227 15.17 -28.91 8.61
N THR A 228 16.14 -28.22 8.02
CA THR A 228 17.58 -28.39 8.27
C THR A 228 18.22 -27.00 8.32
N ASP A 229 19.53 -26.93 8.58
CA ASP A 229 20.23 -25.65 8.66
C ASP A 229 20.28 -24.93 7.29
N ASN A 230 20.06 -25.67 6.19
CA ASN A 230 20.06 -25.15 4.82
C ASN A 230 18.70 -25.25 4.13
N VAL A 231 17.63 -25.64 4.83
CA VAL A 231 16.28 -25.80 4.25
C VAL A 231 15.26 -25.22 5.21
N LYS A 232 14.54 -24.18 4.76
CA LYS A 232 13.51 -23.47 5.52
C LYS A 232 12.19 -23.52 4.77
N LEU A 233 11.14 -23.92 5.46
CA LEU A 233 9.76 -23.79 5.00
C LEU A 233 9.21 -22.47 5.52
N THR A 234 8.58 -21.66 4.67
CA THR A 234 7.79 -20.49 5.06
C THR A 234 6.33 -20.74 4.74
N PHE A 235 5.43 -20.24 5.58
CA PHE A 235 4.00 -20.34 5.32
C PHE A 235 3.28 -19.10 5.81
N ALA A 236 2.23 -18.73 5.08
CA ALA A 236 1.30 -17.69 5.46
C ALA A 236 -0.10 -18.07 4.98
N ALA A 237 -1.13 -17.72 5.74
CA ALA A 237 -2.51 -17.89 5.35
C ALA A 237 -3.40 -16.88 6.06
N PHE A 238 -4.48 -16.46 5.41
CA PHE A 238 -5.51 -15.67 6.04
C PHE A 238 -6.89 -16.03 5.49
N ALA A 239 -7.92 -15.75 6.27
CA ALA A 239 -9.31 -15.78 5.85
C ALA A 239 -10.08 -14.65 6.53
N GLU A 240 -10.95 -14.02 5.76
CA GLU A 240 -11.78 -12.90 6.21
C GLU A 240 -13.19 -13.01 5.63
N ASP A 241 -14.16 -12.70 6.47
CA ASP A 241 -15.57 -12.59 6.13
C ASP A 241 -16.03 -11.22 6.61
N SER A 242 -16.62 -10.44 5.72
CA SER A 242 -16.96 -9.05 5.96
C SER A 242 -18.24 -8.65 5.26
N GLU A 243 -18.91 -7.67 5.84
CA GLU A 243 -20.15 -7.07 5.36
C GLU A 243 -20.05 -5.57 5.56
N TYR A 244 -20.35 -4.80 4.53
CA TYR A 244 -20.44 -3.34 4.61
C TYR A 244 -21.62 -2.83 3.79
N ASP A 245 -22.21 -1.76 4.30
CA ASP A 245 -23.24 -0.99 3.61
C ASP A 245 -22.58 0.08 2.72
N TYR A 246 -23.24 0.45 1.62
CA TYR A 246 -22.71 1.43 0.70
C TYR A 246 -23.81 2.21 -0.02
N ASP A 247 -23.44 3.40 -0.46
CA ASP A 247 -24.30 4.27 -1.24
C ASP A 247 -23.93 4.30 -2.73
N GLU A 248 -24.92 4.13 -3.60
CA GLU A 248 -24.75 4.27 -5.06
C GLU A 248 -24.47 5.73 -5.47
N SER A 249 -23.73 5.90 -6.56
CA SER A 249 -23.49 7.22 -7.16
C SER A 249 -23.81 7.25 -8.64
N ALA A 250 -24.38 8.37 -9.10
CA ALA A 250 -24.55 8.68 -10.51
C ALA A 250 -23.86 10.02 -10.83
N GLY A 251 -22.62 9.94 -11.28
CA GLY A 251 -21.76 11.12 -11.43
C GLY A 251 -21.37 11.68 -10.06
N PRO A 252 -21.43 13.01 -9.83
CA PRO A 252 -21.08 13.61 -8.53
C PRO A 252 -22.19 13.51 -7.47
N LEU A 253 -23.33 12.91 -7.81
CA LEU A 253 -24.45 12.72 -6.89
C LEU A 253 -24.34 11.34 -6.26
N VAL A 254 -24.23 11.31 -4.94
CA VAL A 254 -24.32 10.10 -4.11
C VAL A 254 -25.74 10.07 -3.55
N PHE A 255 -26.43 8.95 -3.73
CA PHE A 255 -27.78 8.75 -3.19
C PHE A 255 -27.66 8.09 -1.82
N ASP A 256 -28.65 8.34 -0.98
CA ASP A 256 -28.67 7.90 0.42
C ASP A 256 -29.01 6.41 0.59
N GLY A 257 -28.81 5.58 -0.43
CA GLY A 257 -28.89 4.11 -0.31
C GLY A 257 -30.25 3.50 0.03
N THR A 258 -31.26 4.25 0.48
CA THR A 258 -32.42 3.66 1.14
C THR A 258 -33.38 2.89 0.20
N PRO A 259 -33.70 1.61 0.45
CA PRO A 259 -33.17 0.72 1.50
C PRO A 259 -31.76 0.20 1.20
N ASP A 260 -30.92 0.14 2.24
CA ASP A 260 -29.46 -0.04 2.21
C ASP A 260 -28.98 -1.05 1.16
N ASP A 261 -28.00 -0.64 0.37
CA ASP A 261 -27.25 -1.55 -0.49
C ASP A 261 -26.07 -2.15 0.31
N VAL A 262 -25.92 -3.47 0.21
CA VAL A 262 -24.99 -4.24 1.05
C VAL A 262 -24.03 -5.04 0.20
N THR A 263 -22.76 -5.06 0.60
CA THR A 263 -21.76 -5.98 0.05
C THR A 263 -21.32 -7.00 1.09
N HIS A 264 -21.57 -8.28 0.83
CA HIS A 264 -20.89 -9.36 1.53
C HIS A 264 -19.63 -9.77 0.78
N LYS A 265 -18.49 -9.78 1.47
CA LYS A 265 -17.17 -10.12 0.91
C LYS A 265 -16.50 -11.21 1.73
N LYS A 266 -16.10 -12.30 1.05
CA LYS A 266 -15.30 -13.39 1.61
C LYS A 266 -13.98 -13.49 0.87
N GLN A 267 -12.88 -13.47 1.60
CA GLN A 267 -11.56 -13.63 1.01
C GLN A 267 -10.68 -14.59 1.81
N LYS A 268 -9.80 -15.31 1.10
CA LYS A 268 -8.80 -16.18 1.72
C LYS A 268 -7.56 -16.27 0.85
N GLY A 269 -6.42 -16.30 1.50
CA GLY A 269 -5.12 -16.45 0.86
C GLY A 269 -4.29 -17.49 1.58
N ALA A 270 -3.42 -18.19 0.85
CA ALA A 270 -2.41 -19.06 1.44
C ALA A 270 -1.14 -19.07 0.58
N ARG A 271 0.01 -19.17 1.21
CA ARG A 271 1.33 -19.31 0.59
C ARG A 271 2.16 -20.31 1.35
N VAL A 272 2.90 -21.14 0.62
CA VAL A 272 3.96 -21.99 1.15
C VAL A 272 5.21 -21.78 0.31
N GLY A 273 6.32 -21.45 0.95
CA GLY A 273 7.63 -21.29 0.35
C GLY A 273 8.61 -22.33 0.87
N LEU A 274 9.48 -22.83 -0.01
CA LEU A 274 10.59 -23.70 0.32
C LEU A 274 11.88 -22.99 -0.09
N GLU A 275 12.65 -22.55 0.89
CA GLU A 275 13.94 -21.91 0.72
C GLU A 275 15.05 -22.92 1.02
N PHE A 276 16.04 -23.04 0.14
CA PHE A 276 17.20 -23.90 0.36
C PHE A 276 18.44 -23.43 -0.38
N SER A 277 19.62 -23.74 0.16
CA SER A 277 20.90 -23.41 -0.49
C SER A 277 21.62 -24.67 -0.98
N THR A 278 22.16 -24.62 -2.20
CA THR A 278 23.01 -25.69 -2.80
C THR A 278 24.49 -25.29 -2.83
N GLY A 279 24.91 -24.49 -1.85
CA GLY A 279 26.29 -24.06 -1.66
C GLY A 279 26.53 -22.68 -2.27
N ALA A 280 26.61 -22.59 -3.60
CA ALA A 280 26.84 -21.31 -4.30
C ALA A 280 25.55 -20.65 -4.80
N VAL A 281 24.41 -21.33 -4.64
CA VAL A 281 23.12 -20.89 -5.17
C VAL A 281 22.06 -21.05 -4.10
N ASP A 282 21.35 -19.97 -3.82
CA ASP A 282 20.18 -19.93 -2.96
C ASP A 282 18.93 -20.08 -3.83
N HIS A 283 17.98 -20.90 -3.39
CA HIS A 283 16.78 -21.25 -4.13
C HIS A 283 15.55 -20.97 -3.30
N GLU A 284 14.50 -20.51 -3.96
CA GLU A 284 13.16 -20.45 -3.38
C GLU A 284 12.15 -20.98 -4.39
N LEU A 285 11.28 -21.89 -3.92
CA LEU A 285 10.10 -22.35 -4.62
C LEU A 285 8.88 -21.96 -3.80
N ALA A 286 7.96 -21.19 -4.36
CA ALA A 286 6.74 -20.78 -3.68
C ALA A 286 5.47 -21.12 -4.47
N LEU A 287 4.44 -21.52 -3.74
CA LEU A 287 3.09 -21.70 -4.24
C LEU A 287 2.17 -20.78 -3.44
N SER A 288 1.42 -19.92 -4.12
CA SER A 288 0.43 -19.05 -3.50
C SER A 288 -0.95 -19.26 -4.14
N GLY A 289 -1.99 -18.97 -3.39
CA GLY A 289 -3.37 -18.94 -3.88
C GLY A 289 -4.19 -17.89 -3.15
N TYR A 290 -5.06 -17.21 -3.89
CA TYR A 290 -6.00 -16.22 -3.39
C TYR A 290 -7.39 -16.47 -3.98
N LYS A 291 -8.43 -16.31 -3.16
CA LYS A 291 -9.82 -16.35 -3.59
C LYS A 291 -10.57 -15.22 -2.93
N ILE A 292 -11.38 -14.51 -3.72
CA ILE A 292 -12.33 -13.50 -3.27
C ILE A 292 -13.71 -13.77 -3.90
N GLU A 293 -14.75 -13.62 -3.09
CA GLU A 293 -16.15 -13.66 -3.50
C GLU A 293 -16.85 -12.42 -2.96
N ARG A 294 -17.58 -11.72 -3.82
CA ARG A 294 -18.38 -10.55 -3.47
C ARG A 294 -19.81 -10.75 -3.95
N THR A 295 -20.77 -10.48 -3.07
CA THR A 295 -22.18 -10.43 -3.40
C THR A 295 -22.69 -9.05 -3.02
N LEU A 296 -23.09 -8.28 -4.03
CA LEU A 296 -23.68 -6.96 -3.89
C LEU A 296 -25.19 -7.14 -4.01
N THR A 297 -25.94 -6.65 -3.03
CA THR A 297 -27.39 -6.70 -2.99
C THR A 297 -27.94 -5.33 -2.69
N GLY A 298 -29.07 -5.00 -3.29
CA GLY A 298 -29.61 -3.66 -3.13
C GLY A 298 -30.93 -3.46 -3.84
N THR A 299 -31.42 -2.21 -3.84
CA THR A 299 -32.66 -1.86 -4.53
C THR A 299 -32.50 -0.60 -5.36
N ASN A 300 -32.70 -0.73 -6.68
CA ASN A 300 -32.70 0.44 -7.57
C ASN A 300 -34.09 0.69 -8.18
N THR A 301 -34.16 1.66 -9.10
CA THR A 301 -35.43 2.06 -9.78
C THR A 301 -36.11 0.90 -10.52
N PHE A 302 -35.38 -0.17 -10.87
CA PHE A 302 -35.89 -1.35 -11.58
C PHE A 302 -36.27 -2.51 -10.66
N GLY A 303 -36.04 -2.39 -9.35
CA GLY A 303 -36.32 -3.41 -8.34
C GLY A 303 -35.05 -3.89 -7.61
N PRO A 304 -35.15 -4.97 -6.82
CA PRO A 304 -34.00 -5.54 -6.14
C PRO A 304 -33.00 -6.11 -7.14
N PHE A 305 -31.71 -5.94 -6.86
CA PHE A 305 -30.63 -6.52 -7.65
C PHE A 305 -29.73 -7.41 -6.78
N GLU A 306 -29.05 -8.35 -7.44
CA GLU A 306 -27.99 -9.14 -6.84
C GLU A 306 -26.89 -9.32 -7.91
N PHE A 307 -25.70 -8.84 -7.62
CA PHE A 307 -24.51 -8.99 -8.46
C PHE A 307 -23.46 -9.79 -7.72
N ASN A 308 -23.01 -10.87 -8.35
CA ASN A 308 -22.04 -11.75 -7.75
C ASN A 308 -20.77 -11.80 -8.57
N TYR A 309 -19.64 -11.79 -7.87
CA TYR A 309 -18.31 -11.83 -8.45
C TYR A 309 -17.47 -12.87 -7.70
N ARG A 310 -16.68 -13.62 -8.45
CA ARG A 310 -15.67 -14.53 -7.90
C ARG A 310 -14.38 -14.37 -8.69
N GLY A 311 -13.30 -14.12 -7.96
CA GLY A 311 -11.95 -14.13 -8.49
C GLY A 311 -11.11 -15.18 -7.77
N THR A 312 -10.35 -15.97 -8.53
CA THR A 312 -9.31 -16.84 -7.96
C THR A 312 -8.00 -16.64 -8.67
N ARG A 313 -6.91 -16.68 -7.90
CA ARG A 313 -5.54 -16.63 -8.41
C ARG A 313 -4.72 -17.76 -7.81
N ALA A 314 -3.90 -18.42 -8.63
CA ALA A 314 -2.89 -19.37 -8.20
C ALA A 314 -1.55 -19.01 -8.85
N GLU A 315 -0.50 -18.87 -8.04
CA GLU A 315 0.84 -18.55 -8.52
C GLU A 315 1.84 -19.65 -8.12
N LEU A 316 2.69 -20.04 -9.06
CA LEU A 316 3.88 -20.85 -8.83
C LEU A 316 5.10 -20.02 -9.22
N SER A 317 6.03 -19.82 -8.30
CA SER A 317 7.29 -19.13 -8.57
C SER A 317 8.48 -19.99 -8.16
N TYR A 318 9.53 -19.93 -8.98
CA TYR A 318 10.84 -20.46 -8.65
C TYR A 318 11.88 -19.38 -8.91
N GLN A 319 12.74 -19.11 -7.93
CA GLN A 319 13.88 -18.22 -8.08
C GLN A 319 15.17 -18.86 -7.60
N ALA A 320 16.27 -18.45 -8.21
CA ALA A 320 17.61 -18.86 -7.86
C ALA A 320 18.54 -17.65 -7.87
N ALA A 321 19.27 -17.46 -6.78
CA ALA A 321 20.20 -16.37 -6.60
C ALA A 321 21.62 -16.89 -6.37
N MET A 322 22.59 -16.26 -7.01
CA MET A 322 23.99 -16.66 -6.93
C MET A 322 24.94 -15.48 -7.00
N ASP A 323 26.05 -15.57 -6.27
CA ASP A 323 27.10 -14.56 -6.32
C ASP A 323 27.94 -14.73 -7.59
N ILE A 324 28.14 -13.64 -8.31
CA ILE A 324 28.97 -13.55 -9.50
C ILE A 324 30.19 -12.68 -9.19
N GLY A 325 31.34 -13.34 -9.02
CA GLY A 325 32.57 -12.66 -8.62
C GLY A 325 32.54 -12.26 -7.15
N ARG A 326 33.00 -11.05 -6.81
CA ARG A 326 33.07 -10.56 -5.42
C ARG A 326 32.00 -9.53 -5.07
N THR A 327 31.37 -8.93 -6.07
CA THR A 327 30.50 -7.77 -5.89
C THR A 327 29.22 -7.87 -6.72
N GLY A 328 29.04 -8.93 -7.49
CA GLY A 328 27.86 -9.16 -8.31
C GLY A 328 26.95 -10.21 -7.68
N ARG A 329 25.64 -10.04 -7.81
CA ARG A 329 24.62 -11.04 -7.47
C ARG A 329 23.61 -11.13 -8.60
N LEU A 330 23.39 -12.34 -9.09
CA LEU A 330 22.44 -12.65 -10.16
C LEU A 330 21.27 -13.41 -9.55
N ASN A 331 20.07 -12.87 -9.74
CA ASN A 331 18.81 -13.56 -9.47
C ASN A 331 18.14 -13.91 -10.80
N VAL A 332 17.66 -15.13 -10.95
CA VAL A 332 16.88 -15.58 -12.10
C VAL A 332 15.66 -16.35 -11.61
N GLY A 333 14.55 -16.24 -12.33
CA GLY A 333 13.38 -17.00 -11.95
C GLY A 333 12.33 -17.19 -13.04
N LEU A 334 11.40 -18.06 -12.68
CA LEU A 334 10.27 -18.49 -13.50
C LEU A 334 9.00 -18.29 -12.68
N GLY A 335 7.95 -17.81 -13.33
CA GLY A 335 6.65 -17.61 -12.73
C GLY A 335 5.55 -18.22 -13.60
N ARG A 336 4.47 -18.67 -12.97
CA ARG A 336 3.21 -18.96 -13.62
C ARG A 336 2.07 -18.50 -12.74
N THR A 337 1.23 -17.63 -13.28
CA THR A 337 0.00 -17.16 -12.65
C THR A 337 -1.18 -17.66 -13.46
N LYS A 338 -2.17 -18.27 -12.79
CA LYS A 338 -3.48 -18.55 -13.35
C LYS A 338 -4.53 -17.77 -12.58
N GLU A 339 -5.35 -17.03 -13.31
CA GLU A 339 -6.48 -16.29 -12.78
C GLU A 339 -7.77 -16.81 -13.39
N ASP A 340 -8.79 -16.99 -12.57
CA ASP A 340 -10.14 -17.28 -13.03
C ASP A 340 -11.06 -16.16 -12.54
N TYR A 341 -11.88 -15.66 -13.47
CA TYR A 341 -12.89 -14.63 -13.31
C TYR A 341 -14.27 -15.27 -13.51
N GLU A 342 -15.20 -15.02 -12.59
CA GLU A 342 -16.62 -15.33 -12.78
C GLU A 342 -17.48 -14.17 -12.30
N ASP A 343 -18.51 -13.83 -13.09
CA ASP A 343 -19.63 -12.99 -12.65
C ASP A 343 -20.96 -13.68 -12.91
N TRP A 344 -21.98 -13.34 -12.12
CA TRP A 344 -23.35 -13.69 -12.44
C TRP A 344 -24.34 -12.73 -11.80
N SER A 345 -25.37 -12.42 -12.57
CA SER A 345 -26.43 -11.49 -12.21
C SER A 345 -27.73 -11.86 -12.92
N VAL A 346 -28.75 -11.01 -12.72
CA VAL A 346 -29.99 -11.05 -13.50
C VAL A 346 -29.78 -10.80 -15.01
N PHE A 347 -28.65 -10.21 -15.41
CA PHE A 347 -28.33 -9.89 -16.80
C PHE A 347 -27.59 -11.02 -17.53
N GLY A 348 -27.09 -12.01 -16.81
CA GLY A 348 -26.33 -13.13 -17.36
C GLY A 348 -25.19 -13.56 -16.44
N SER A 349 -24.33 -14.43 -16.96
CA SER A 349 -23.14 -14.91 -16.26
C SER A 349 -21.99 -15.06 -17.23
N GLN A 350 -20.79 -14.79 -16.77
CA GLN A 350 -19.58 -15.01 -17.53
C GLN A 350 -18.49 -15.69 -16.70
N ALA A 351 -17.63 -16.45 -17.37
CA ALA A 351 -16.45 -17.04 -16.80
C ALA A 351 -15.29 -16.95 -17.79
N LEU A 352 -14.11 -16.54 -17.33
CA LEU A 352 -12.88 -16.44 -18.11
C LEU A 352 -11.69 -16.92 -17.29
N ASP A 353 -10.72 -17.50 -17.97
CA ASP A 353 -9.42 -17.82 -17.37
C ASP A 353 -8.29 -17.11 -18.13
N THR A 354 -7.31 -16.64 -17.36
CA THR A 354 -6.09 -16.02 -17.87
C THR A 354 -4.89 -16.76 -17.29
N THR A 355 -3.89 -17.00 -18.14
CA THR A 355 -2.60 -17.55 -17.70
C THR A 355 -1.49 -16.63 -18.14
N ILE A 356 -0.57 -16.35 -17.22
CA ILE A 356 0.66 -15.60 -17.49
C ILE A 356 1.84 -16.51 -17.14
N ASN A 357 2.73 -16.73 -18.10
CA ASN A 357 4.00 -17.41 -17.85
C ASN A 357 5.13 -16.40 -17.93
N SER A 358 6.06 -16.47 -16.98
CA SER A 358 7.03 -15.40 -16.80
C SER A 358 8.43 -15.95 -16.66
N VAL A 359 9.39 -15.24 -17.23
CA VAL A 359 10.82 -15.42 -16.96
C VAL A 359 11.44 -14.08 -16.62
N PHE A 360 12.25 -14.04 -15.59
CA PHE A 360 12.90 -12.81 -15.14
C PHE A 360 14.34 -13.04 -14.72
N ALA A 361 15.11 -11.96 -14.77
CA ALA A 361 16.47 -11.91 -14.24
C ALA A 361 16.77 -10.52 -13.69
N GLU A 362 17.45 -10.46 -12.56
CA GLU A 362 18.05 -9.24 -12.01
C GLU A 362 19.55 -9.48 -11.78
N TYR A 363 20.38 -8.60 -12.32
CA TYR A 363 21.80 -8.55 -11.99
C TYR A 363 22.10 -7.28 -11.22
N ARG A 364 22.56 -7.45 -9.97
CA ARG A 364 23.03 -6.37 -9.11
C ARG A 364 24.54 -6.44 -9.01
N VAL A 365 25.19 -5.29 -9.01
CA VAL A 365 26.65 -5.21 -8.85
C VAL A 365 27.03 -3.95 -8.09
N ALA A 366 28.03 -4.07 -7.24
CA ALA A 366 28.72 -2.95 -6.60
C ALA A 366 30.11 -2.76 -7.23
N PRO A 367 30.28 -1.95 -8.29
CA PRO A 367 31.58 -1.78 -8.93
C PRO A 367 32.61 -1.07 -8.04
N SER A 368 32.15 -0.37 -7.01
CA SER A 368 32.95 0.27 -5.97
C SER A 368 32.09 0.40 -4.70
N GLU A 369 32.70 0.65 -3.54
CA GLU A 369 31.97 0.89 -2.28
C GLU A 369 31.00 2.07 -2.36
N ALA A 370 31.29 3.03 -3.25
CA ALA A 370 30.46 4.21 -3.45
C ALA A 370 29.29 3.99 -4.44
N MET A 371 29.17 2.84 -5.11
CA MET A 371 28.20 2.68 -6.20
C MET A 371 27.59 1.29 -6.27
N ASP A 372 26.25 1.23 -6.28
CA ASP A 372 25.46 0.04 -6.57
C ASP A 372 24.65 0.24 -7.85
N LEU A 373 24.61 -0.79 -8.68
CA LEU A 373 23.84 -0.82 -9.92
C LEU A 373 22.95 -2.07 -9.92
N SER A 374 21.72 -1.93 -10.39
CA SER A 374 20.82 -3.06 -10.64
C SER A 374 20.19 -2.94 -12.03
N LEU A 375 20.18 -4.06 -12.76
CA LEU A 375 19.44 -4.23 -14.01
C LEU A 375 18.51 -5.43 -13.88
N ALA A 376 17.21 -5.19 -13.95
CA ALA A 376 16.18 -6.23 -14.00
C ALA A 376 15.50 -6.26 -15.37
N VAL A 377 15.20 -7.45 -15.85
CA VAL A 377 14.43 -7.70 -17.07
C VAL A 377 13.43 -8.83 -16.82
N ARG A 378 12.24 -8.70 -17.40
CA ARG A 378 11.18 -9.70 -17.31
C ARG A 378 10.47 -9.84 -18.65
N HIS A 379 10.11 -11.07 -18.97
CA HIS A 379 9.22 -11.39 -20.07
C HIS A 379 7.99 -12.11 -19.54
N ASP A 380 6.82 -11.59 -19.86
CA ASP A 380 5.53 -12.18 -19.54
C ASP A 380 4.82 -12.59 -20.84
N ASP A 381 4.44 -13.87 -20.95
CA ASP A 381 3.59 -14.40 -22.02
C ASP A 381 2.17 -14.57 -21.51
N HIS A 382 1.31 -13.62 -21.88
CA HIS A 382 -0.09 -13.56 -21.49
C HIS A 382 -0.96 -14.35 -22.47
N SER A 383 -1.80 -15.26 -21.97
CA SER A 383 -2.60 -16.17 -22.81
C SER A 383 -3.45 -15.48 -23.87
N GLN A 384 -3.93 -14.27 -23.59
CA GLN A 384 -4.72 -13.46 -24.52
C GLN A 384 -3.92 -12.43 -25.35
N PHE A 385 -2.89 -11.80 -24.79
CA PHE A 385 -2.22 -10.64 -25.40
C PHE A 385 -0.79 -10.95 -25.90
N GLY A 386 -0.27 -12.13 -25.64
CA GLY A 386 1.07 -12.55 -26.04
C GLY A 386 2.16 -11.99 -25.15
N GLY A 387 3.36 -11.85 -25.73
CA GLY A 387 4.60 -11.58 -25.01
C GLY A 387 4.91 -10.09 -24.81
N TYR A 388 5.19 -9.69 -23.57
CA TYR A 388 5.61 -8.34 -23.19
C TYR A 388 6.97 -8.35 -22.47
N TRP A 389 7.78 -7.32 -22.70
CA TRP A 389 9.06 -7.14 -22.02
C TRP A 389 9.01 -5.91 -21.13
N THR A 390 9.41 -6.09 -19.87
CA THR A 390 9.59 -5.00 -18.91
C THR A 390 11.02 -5.00 -18.40
N GLY A 391 11.50 -3.83 -18.01
CA GLY A 391 12.86 -3.68 -17.51
C GLY A 391 12.98 -2.55 -16.50
N ARG A 392 14.00 -2.65 -15.65
CA ARG A 392 14.36 -1.64 -14.64
C ARG A 392 15.87 -1.49 -14.58
N LEU A 393 16.34 -0.25 -14.61
CA LEU A 393 17.72 0.12 -14.35
C LEU A 393 17.74 1.04 -13.13
N SER A 394 18.53 0.69 -12.13
CA SER A 394 18.64 1.44 -10.88
C SER A 394 20.11 1.68 -10.52
N ALA A 395 20.39 2.85 -9.95
CA ALA A 395 21.72 3.23 -9.51
C ALA A 395 21.66 3.95 -8.16
N VAL A 396 22.58 3.60 -7.26
CA VAL A 396 22.85 4.30 -6.00
C VAL A 396 24.28 4.77 -6.04
N TYR A 397 24.51 6.06 -5.76
CA TYR A 397 25.84 6.64 -5.67
C TYR A 397 26.03 7.40 -4.35
N ARG A 398 26.93 6.89 -3.50
CA ARG A 398 27.31 7.49 -2.23
C ARG A 398 28.41 8.51 -2.48
N LEU A 399 28.02 9.76 -2.75
CA LEU A 399 28.98 10.86 -2.95
C LEU A 399 29.81 11.10 -1.69
N ARG A 400 29.20 10.88 -0.52
CA ARG A 400 29.80 10.74 0.81
C ARG A 400 29.01 9.69 1.58
N GLU A 401 29.52 9.25 2.73
CA GLU A 401 28.81 8.34 3.65
C GLU A 401 27.42 8.87 4.05
N ASP A 402 27.27 10.20 4.11
CA ASP A 402 26.06 10.88 4.54
C ASP A 402 25.24 11.52 3.41
N LEU A 403 25.65 11.34 2.14
CA LEU A 403 25.01 11.97 0.98
C LEU A 403 24.90 10.97 -0.18
N ILE A 404 23.68 10.54 -0.42
CA ILE A 404 23.35 9.44 -1.34
C ILE A 404 22.52 10.01 -2.49
N LEU A 405 22.91 9.67 -3.73
CA LEU A 405 22.13 9.93 -4.93
C LEU A 405 21.50 8.62 -5.40
N ARG A 406 20.25 8.67 -5.83
CA ARG A 406 19.51 7.52 -6.38
C ARG A 406 18.93 7.88 -7.73
N ALA A 407 18.94 6.93 -8.65
CA ALA A 407 18.28 7.07 -9.94
C ALA A 407 17.64 5.75 -10.33
N ASN A 408 16.45 5.83 -10.93
CA ASN A 408 15.72 4.66 -11.37
C ASN A 408 14.97 4.97 -12.68
N ALA A 409 14.98 4.02 -13.61
CA ALA A 409 14.26 4.08 -14.87
C ALA A 409 13.64 2.72 -15.15
N ALA A 410 12.35 2.69 -15.47
CA ALA A 410 11.64 1.43 -15.65
C ALA A 410 10.51 1.52 -16.67
N THR A 411 10.17 0.37 -17.25
CA THR A 411 9.01 0.18 -18.11
C THR A 411 8.02 -0.81 -17.48
N GLY A 412 6.74 -0.63 -17.76
CA GLY A 412 5.67 -1.50 -17.31
C GLY A 412 4.57 -1.65 -18.36
N TYR A 413 3.65 -2.57 -18.12
CA TYR A 413 2.44 -2.74 -18.94
C TYR A 413 1.30 -3.26 -18.07
N ARG A 414 0.06 -2.95 -18.41
CA ARG A 414 -1.12 -3.53 -17.74
C ARG A 414 -2.03 -4.14 -18.79
N ALA A 415 -2.29 -5.44 -18.68
CA ALA A 415 -3.32 -6.06 -19.52
C ALA A 415 -4.73 -5.59 -19.08
N PRO A 416 -5.69 -5.46 -20.02
CA PRO A 416 -7.09 -5.28 -19.67
C PRO A 416 -7.57 -6.41 -18.76
N SER A 417 -8.39 -6.08 -17.76
CA SER A 417 -9.04 -7.07 -16.90
C SER A 417 -10.08 -7.89 -17.67
N ALA A 418 -10.44 -9.06 -17.15
CA ALA A 418 -11.55 -9.84 -17.70
C ALA A 418 -12.87 -9.03 -17.71
N TYR A 419 -13.11 -8.22 -16.68
CA TYR A 419 -14.26 -7.32 -16.58
C TYR A 419 -14.24 -6.24 -17.68
N GLU A 420 -13.12 -5.54 -17.85
CA GLU A 420 -12.92 -4.51 -18.89
C GLU A 420 -13.21 -5.05 -20.30
N LEU A 421 -12.87 -6.31 -20.55
CA LEU A 421 -13.01 -6.94 -21.87
C LEU A 421 -14.41 -7.49 -22.13
N TYR A 422 -15.06 -8.05 -21.12
CA TYR A 422 -16.13 -9.01 -21.36
C TYR A 422 -17.37 -8.88 -20.48
N ASP A 423 -17.36 -8.00 -19.46
CA ASP A 423 -18.55 -7.68 -18.66
C ASP A 423 -19.76 -7.46 -19.59
N VAL A 424 -20.89 -8.06 -19.23
CA VAL A 424 -22.06 -8.19 -20.11
C VAL A 424 -22.63 -6.83 -20.53
N TRP A 425 -22.44 -5.80 -19.70
CA TRP A 425 -22.96 -4.46 -19.95
C TRP A 425 -21.91 -3.51 -20.55
N SER A 426 -20.71 -3.51 -19.98
CA SER A 426 -19.67 -2.49 -20.20
C SER A 426 -18.42 -2.97 -20.92
N GLY A 427 -18.26 -4.28 -21.10
CA GLY A 427 -17.05 -4.90 -21.63
C GLY A 427 -16.74 -4.51 -23.07
N ASN A 428 -15.46 -4.40 -23.38
CA ASN A 428 -14.96 -4.12 -24.71
C ASN A 428 -13.78 -5.04 -25.09
N ALA A 429 -14.07 -6.06 -25.89
CA ALA A 429 -13.07 -7.04 -26.32
C ALA A 429 -11.99 -6.47 -27.28
N ALA A 430 -12.10 -5.20 -27.71
CA ALA A 430 -11.12 -4.55 -28.58
C ALA A 430 -10.02 -3.80 -27.81
N LEU A 431 -10.04 -3.79 -26.48
CA LEU A 431 -9.02 -3.16 -25.66
C LEU A 431 -7.66 -3.84 -25.81
N THR A 432 -6.60 -3.05 -25.68
CA THR A 432 -5.21 -3.48 -25.72
C THR A 432 -4.51 -3.15 -24.41
N PRO A 433 -3.38 -3.81 -24.09
CA PRO A 433 -2.63 -3.48 -22.88
C PRO A 433 -2.11 -2.04 -22.85
N GLU A 434 -2.23 -1.42 -21.68
CA GLU A 434 -1.62 -0.12 -21.38
C GLU A 434 -0.11 -0.32 -21.25
N THR A 435 0.69 0.68 -21.63
CA THR A 435 2.14 0.65 -21.42
C THR A 435 2.62 1.88 -20.67
N SER A 436 3.71 1.75 -19.92
CA SER A 436 4.21 2.83 -19.09
C SER A 436 5.73 2.90 -19.05
N ARG A 437 6.21 4.12 -18.79
CA ARG A 437 7.61 4.44 -18.56
C ARG A 437 7.71 5.35 -17.36
N SER A 438 8.71 5.13 -16.52
CA SER A 438 8.95 5.96 -15.35
C SER A 438 10.43 6.26 -15.18
N PHE A 439 10.70 7.43 -14.62
CA PHE A 439 12.01 7.88 -14.20
C PHE A 439 11.90 8.59 -12.86
N ASP A 440 12.83 8.31 -11.95
CA ASP A 440 12.99 9.07 -10.73
C ASP A 440 14.46 9.31 -10.39
N PHE A 441 14.72 10.46 -9.78
CA PHE A 441 16.03 10.87 -9.30
C PHE A 441 15.90 11.44 -7.89
N GLY A 442 16.65 10.86 -6.95
CA GLY A 442 16.61 11.17 -5.54
C GLY A 442 17.95 11.63 -5.00
N ILE A 443 17.90 12.47 -3.98
CA ILE A 443 19.03 12.83 -3.11
C ILE A 443 18.61 12.65 -1.66
N GLU A 444 19.44 11.97 -0.88
CA GLU A 444 19.24 11.77 0.56
C GLU A 444 20.47 12.26 1.31
N LYS A 445 20.23 13.12 2.30
CA LYS A 445 21.22 13.56 3.27
C LYS A 445 20.87 12.92 4.61
N ARG A 446 21.80 12.14 5.17
CA ARG A 446 21.68 11.59 6.52
C ARG A 446 22.43 12.47 7.52
N PHE A 447 21.96 12.46 8.76
CA PHE A 447 22.50 13.17 9.90
C PHE A 447 22.75 12.17 11.03
N ALA A 448 23.36 12.63 12.13
CA ALA A 448 23.46 11.83 13.35
C ALA A 448 22.05 11.53 13.91
N ASN A 449 21.96 10.53 14.80
CA ASN A 449 20.71 10.12 15.47
C ASN A 449 19.58 9.80 14.47
N ASN A 450 19.91 9.02 13.43
CA ASN A 450 18.96 8.58 12.38
C ASN A 450 18.23 9.68 11.60
N GLY A 451 18.57 10.96 11.80
CA GLY A 451 17.94 12.05 11.07
C GLY A 451 18.23 11.99 9.56
N TYR A 452 17.26 12.36 8.74
CA TYR A 452 17.41 12.39 7.29
C TYR A 452 16.60 13.51 6.63
N LEU A 453 17.07 13.94 5.47
CA LEU A 453 16.34 14.76 4.50
C LEU A 453 16.44 14.10 3.13
N ARG A 454 15.30 13.87 2.49
CA ARG A 454 15.20 13.23 1.17
C ARG A 454 14.41 14.12 0.22
N ALA A 455 14.88 14.21 -1.01
CA ALA A 455 14.14 14.84 -2.10
C ALA A 455 14.19 13.95 -3.34
N THR A 456 13.03 13.67 -3.95
CA THR A 456 12.91 12.82 -5.14
C THR A 456 12.07 13.51 -6.21
N ALA A 457 12.63 13.72 -7.39
CA ALA A 457 11.86 14.13 -8.56
C ALA A 457 11.42 12.89 -9.33
N PHE A 458 10.16 12.84 -9.75
CA PHE A 458 9.60 11.71 -10.50
C PHE A 458 8.89 12.16 -11.77
N TRP A 459 8.83 11.25 -12.73
CA TRP A 459 8.08 11.36 -13.97
C TRP A 459 7.55 9.97 -14.36
N VAL A 460 6.26 9.90 -14.68
CA VAL A 460 5.57 8.69 -15.13
C VAL A 460 4.74 9.04 -16.34
N GLU A 461 4.86 8.24 -17.39
CA GLU A 461 4.13 8.37 -18.63
C GLU A 461 3.42 7.05 -18.93
N ALA A 462 2.14 7.12 -19.25
CA ALA A 462 1.34 5.97 -19.66
C ALA A 462 0.66 6.26 -21.00
N GLU A 463 0.65 5.25 -21.87
CA GLU A 463 0.02 5.25 -23.20
C GLU A 463 -1.03 4.15 -23.25
N ASP A 464 -1.99 4.29 -24.17
CA ASP A 464 -3.09 3.37 -24.36
C ASP A 464 -3.84 3.11 -23.05
N ILE A 465 -4.34 4.18 -22.44
CA ILE A 465 -5.10 4.08 -21.18
C ILE A 465 -6.51 3.58 -21.44
N ILE A 466 -6.96 2.67 -20.60
CA ILE A 466 -8.32 2.14 -20.55
C ILE A 466 -9.11 2.96 -19.54
N ASP A 467 -10.23 3.50 -20.00
CA ASP A 467 -11.11 4.35 -19.22
C ASP A 467 -12.56 3.90 -19.44
N TYR A 468 -13.42 4.09 -18.45
CA TYR A 468 -14.85 3.91 -18.62
C TYR A 468 -15.47 5.20 -19.16
N SER A 469 -16.22 5.13 -20.27
CA SER A 469 -16.91 6.30 -20.81
C SER A 469 -18.33 6.39 -20.28
N PHE A 470 -18.63 7.47 -19.54
CA PHE A 470 -20.01 7.80 -19.13
C PHE A 470 -20.91 8.22 -20.30
N THR A 471 -20.34 8.43 -21.49
CA THR A 471 -21.12 8.74 -22.70
C THR A 471 -21.64 7.46 -23.36
N THR A 472 -20.80 6.44 -23.48
CA THR A 472 -21.17 5.17 -24.13
C THR A 472 -21.53 4.06 -23.15
N PHE A 473 -21.26 4.25 -21.86
CA PHE A 473 -21.41 3.27 -20.78
C PHE A 473 -20.57 2.00 -20.98
N THR A 474 -19.42 2.12 -21.66
CA THR A 474 -18.50 1.02 -21.98
C THR A 474 -17.07 1.41 -21.70
N TYR A 475 -16.19 0.42 -21.51
CA TYR A 475 -14.75 0.66 -21.50
C TYR A 475 -14.24 1.05 -22.90
N VAL A 476 -13.35 2.03 -22.93
CA VAL A 476 -12.78 2.56 -24.16
C VAL A 476 -11.26 2.72 -24.03
N GLN A 477 -10.60 2.46 -25.15
CA GLN A 477 -9.19 2.80 -25.31
C GLN A 477 -9.08 4.29 -25.61
N ARG A 478 -8.36 5.02 -24.77
CA ARG A 478 -8.18 6.46 -24.96
C ARG A 478 -6.88 6.72 -25.71
N SER A 479 -6.97 7.51 -26.79
CA SER A 479 -5.82 7.91 -27.59
C SER A 479 -5.06 9.06 -26.93
N GLY A 480 -3.77 8.89 -26.74
CA GLY A 480 -2.86 9.91 -26.23
C GLY A 480 -2.05 9.41 -25.04
N THR A 481 -1.44 10.35 -24.34
CA THR A 481 -0.47 10.07 -23.27
C THR A 481 -0.93 10.74 -21.99
N SER A 482 -0.83 10.04 -20.86
CA SER A 482 -1.05 10.61 -19.53
C SER A 482 0.28 10.73 -18.81
N THR A 483 0.59 11.94 -18.35
CA THR A 483 1.87 12.24 -17.72
C THR A 483 1.66 12.73 -16.29
N ARG A 484 2.38 12.11 -15.34
CA ARG A 484 2.46 12.55 -13.94
C ARG A 484 3.90 12.90 -13.64
N LYS A 485 4.13 14.05 -13.05
CA LYS A 485 5.47 14.47 -12.64
C LYS A 485 5.41 15.24 -11.34
N GLY A 486 6.49 15.24 -10.57
CA GLY A 486 6.44 15.87 -9.28
C GLY A 486 7.73 15.86 -8.50
N LEU A 487 7.62 16.35 -7.27
CA LEU A 487 8.68 16.41 -6.27
C LEU A 487 8.14 15.87 -4.95
N GLU A 488 8.84 14.90 -4.39
CA GLU A 488 8.64 14.38 -3.04
C GLU A 488 9.75 14.95 -2.15
N LEU A 489 9.38 15.45 -0.98
CA LEU A 489 10.30 15.83 0.09
C LEU A 489 9.92 15.02 1.33
N ALA A 490 10.91 14.46 2.02
CA ALA A 490 10.70 13.77 3.29
C ALA A 490 11.80 14.15 4.29
N ALA A 491 11.43 14.22 5.56
CA ALA A 491 12.32 14.54 6.66
C ALA A 491 11.92 13.71 7.88
N GLY A 492 12.89 13.06 8.51
CA GLY A 492 12.74 12.43 9.82
C GLY A 492 13.86 12.91 10.73
N MET A 493 13.57 13.31 11.96
CA MET A 493 14.59 13.75 12.91
C MET A 493 14.15 13.69 14.37
N ASP A 494 15.10 13.39 15.25
CA ASP A 494 14.94 13.54 16.68
C ASP A 494 15.17 15.01 17.11
N LEU A 495 14.15 15.63 17.66
CA LEU A 495 14.18 16.99 18.21
C LEU A 495 14.53 16.95 19.71
N GLY A 496 15.76 16.53 20.02
CA GLY A 496 16.22 16.27 21.38
C GLY A 496 16.11 14.78 21.73
N GLU A 497 15.92 14.45 23.01
CA GLU A 497 15.89 13.04 23.48
C GLU A 497 14.49 12.42 23.56
N ARG A 498 13.43 13.22 23.39
CA ARG A 498 12.04 12.82 23.72
C ARG A 498 11.02 13.21 22.66
N VAL A 499 11.46 13.82 21.56
CA VAL A 499 10.56 14.31 20.52
C VAL A 499 11.06 13.85 19.18
N THR A 500 10.19 13.23 18.39
CA THR A 500 10.45 12.82 17.02
C THR A 500 9.59 13.65 16.07
N LEU A 501 10.13 13.95 14.90
CA LEU A 501 9.42 14.63 13.82
C LEU A 501 9.61 13.85 12.54
N ASP A 502 8.49 13.48 11.93
CA ASP A 502 8.42 12.98 10.57
C ASP A 502 7.55 13.92 9.74
N ALA A 503 8.01 14.26 8.54
CA ALA A 503 7.29 15.15 7.65
C ALA A 503 7.49 14.72 6.20
N ALA A 504 6.41 14.72 5.43
CA ALA A 504 6.46 14.50 4.00
C ALA A 504 5.67 15.57 3.27
N TYR A 505 6.20 16.02 2.13
CA TYR A 505 5.52 16.94 1.23
C TYR A 505 5.62 16.43 -0.20
N THR A 506 4.50 16.42 -0.91
CA THR A 506 4.44 16.02 -2.31
C THR A 506 3.83 17.13 -3.14
N LEU A 507 4.55 17.50 -4.21
CA LEU A 507 4.03 18.28 -5.33
C LEU A 507 3.76 17.32 -6.49
N THR A 508 2.50 17.13 -6.87
CA THR A 508 2.11 16.26 -8.00
C THR A 508 1.44 17.08 -9.08
N ASP A 509 2.09 17.19 -10.24
CA ASP A 509 1.50 17.74 -11.45
C ASP A 509 1.01 16.58 -12.33
N SER A 510 -0.29 16.31 -12.26
CA SER A 510 -0.96 15.32 -13.10
C SER A 510 -1.57 16.03 -14.30
N THR A 511 -0.90 15.97 -15.45
CA THR A 511 -1.40 16.52 -16.71
C THR A 511 -1.80 15.36 -17.61
N SER A 512 -3.07 15.31 -17.99
CA SER A 512 -3.54 14.39 -19.02
C SER A 512 -3.85 15.19 -20.29
N ASP A 513 -3.19 14.87 -21.40
CA ASP A 513 -3.58 15.37 -22.73
C ASP A 513 -4.84 14.66 -23.25
N VAL A 514 -5.35 13.71 -22.47
CA VAL A 514 -6.50 12.85 -22.76
C VAL A 514 -7.68 13.26 -21.88
N THR A 515 -8.85 13.50 -22.49
CA THR A 515 -10.11 13.62 -21.75
C THR A 515 -10.52 12.24 -21.24
N LEU A 516 -10.45 12.05 -19.93
CA LEU A 516 -10.87 10.84 -19.23
C LEU A 516 -12.25 11.11 -18.61
N ASP A 517 -13.22 10.25 -18.87
CA ASP A 517 -14.60 10.40 -18.36
C ASP A 517 -14.72 9.85 -16.94
N SER A 518 -14.11 8.67 -16.66
CA SER A 518 -14.19 8.02 -15.34
C SER A 518 -12.92 8.09 -14.52
N SER A 519 -11.79 8.46 -15.13
CA SER A 519 -10.50 8.55 -14.45
C SER A 519 -10.37 9.87 -13.64
N ASP A 520 -11.39 10.18 -12.83
CA ASP A 520 -11.42 11.23 -11.81
C ASP A 520 -10.33 11.08 -10.74
N TRP A 521 -9.49 10.04 -10.82
CA TRP A 521 -8.22 10.01 -10.09
C TRP A 521 -7.40 11.28 -10.37
N SER A 522 -7.37 11.79 -11.61
CA SER A 522 -6.65 13.03 -11.89
C SER A 522 -7.31 14.28 -11.30
N THR A 523 -8.61 14.25 -10.98
CA THR A 523 -9.36 15.41 -10.46
C THR A 523 -9.41 15.47 -8.94
N THR A 524 -9.03 14.38 -8.26
CA THR A 524 -8.99 14.27 -6.79
C THR A 524 -7.59 14.13 -6.22
N VAL A 525 -6.58 13.80 -7.02
CA VAL A 525 -5.18 13.86 -6.59
C VAL A 525 -4.81 15.31 -6.27
N PRO A 526 -4.42 15.63 -5.02
CA PRO A 526 -3.99 16.96 -4.66
C PRO A 526 -2.68 17.30 -5.34
N ARG A 527 -2.60 18.53 -5.84
CA ARG A 527 -1.32 19.04 -6.32
C ARG A 527 -0.32 19.20 -5.18
N HIS A 528 -0.81 19.56 -3.99
CA HIS A 528 -0.01 19.75 -2.79
C HIS A 528 -0.52 18.87 -1.67
N ALA A 529 0.29 17.91 -1.21
CA ALA A 529 0.01 17.11 -0.03
C ALA A 529 1.13 17.30 1.00
N LEU A 530 0.78 17.60 2.24
CA LEU A 530 1.69 17.72 3.38
C LEU A 530 1.21 16.79 4.49
N SER A 531 2.08 15.93 5.00
CA SER A 531 1.88 15.18 6.23
C SER A 531 2.98 15.53 7.22
N MET A 532 2.62 15.59 8.50
CA MET A 532 3.55 15.79 9.60
C MET A 532 3.12 14.98 10.81
N THR A 533 4.03 14.22 11.39
CA THR A 533 3.84 13.47 12.63
C THR A 533 4.85 13.95 13.65
N LEU A 534 4.37 14.28 14.85
CA LEU A 534 5.19 14.61 16.01
C LEU A 534 4.92 13.58 17.10
N GLY A 535 5.95 12.83 17.48
CA GLY A 535 5.92 11.95 18.65
C GLY A 535 6.59 12.65 19.83
N ALA A 536 6.06 12.50 21.04
CA ALA A 536 6.63 13.10 22.25
C ALA A 536 6.46 12.21 23.48
N ASP A 537 7.58 11.82 24.10
CA ASP A 537 7.61 11.17 25.41
C ASP A 537 7.39 12.23 26.50
N LEU A 538 6.14 12.35 26.95
CA LEU A 538 5.77 13.25 28.04
C LEU A 538 6.42 12.77 29.36
N THR A 539 6.46 11.45 29.55
CA THR A 539 7.14 10.75 30.64
C THR A 539 7.64 9.40 30.14
N ASP A 540 8.37 8.66 30.96
CA ASP A 540 8.86 7.31 30.63
C ASP A 540 7.72 6.27 30.47
N ARG A 541 6.46 6.67 30.69
CA ARG A 541 5.25 5.83 30.58
C ARG A 541 4.15 6.48 29.75
N ALA A 542 4.36 7.68 29.23
CA ALA A 542 3.30 8.44 28.57
C ALA A 542 3.83 9.03 27.26
N HIS A 543 3.23 8.63 26.16
CA HIS A 543 3.62 9.05 24.81
C HIS A 543 2.47 9.77 24.13
N LEU A 544 2.77 10.88 23.46
CA LEU A 544 1.82 11.66 22.69
C LEU A 544 2.23 11.68 21.23
N THR A 545 1.33 11.24 20.36
CA THR A 545 1.47 11.38 18.91
C THR A 545 0.49 12.44 18.42
N VAL A 546 0.96 13.36 17.59
CA VAL A 546 0.13 14.34 16.89
C VAL A 546 0.45 14.26 15.40
N THR A 547 -0.57 14.06 14.59
CA THR A 547 -0.44 13.85 13.15
C THR A 547 -1.30 14.85 12.41
N GLY A 548 -0.74 15.58 11.46
CA GLY A 548 -1.44 16.50 10.59
C GLY A 548 -1.35 16.06 9.13
N LEU A 549 -2.44 16.17 8.40
CA LEU A 549 -2.52 16.02 6.94
C LEU A 549 -3.15 17.28 6.36
N TYR A 550 -2.59 17.79 5.27
CA TYR A 550 -3.15 18.90 4.52
C TYR A 550 -3.05 18.64 3.02
N GLU A 551 -4.17 18.74 2.32
CA GLU A 551 -4.26 18.58 0.88
C GLU A 551 -4.85 19.83 0.22
N ALA A 552 -4.26 20.24 -0.90
CA ALA A 552 -4.68 21.45 -1.61
C ALA A 552 -4.54 21.39 -3.13
N ASP A 553 -5.25 22.31 -3.78
CA ASP A 553 -5.32 22.51 -5.24
C ASP A 553 -5.84 21.25 -5.95
N ARG A 554 -7.04 20.83 -5.53
CA ARG A 554 -7.81 19.73 -6.11
C ARG A 554 -8.89 20.31 -7.03
N PRO A 555 -8.95 19.92 -8.32
CA PRO A 555 -9.87 20.54 -9.29
C PRO A 555 -11.36 20.62 -8.91
N VAL A 556 -11.88 19.64 -8.16
CA VAL A 556 -13.32 19.52 -7.84
C VAL A 556 -13.63 19.45 -6.35
N LEU A 557 -12.62 19.66 -5.49
CA LEU A 557 -12.75 19.56 -4.03
C LEU A 557 -12.04 20.74 -3.36
N ASP A 558 -12.58 21.22 -2.24
CA ASP A 558 -11.95 22.26 -1.45
C ASP A 558 -10.63 21.78 -0.82
N ASN A 559 -9.75 22.71 -0.44
CA ASN A 559 -8.57 22.35 0.35
C ASN A 559 -9.02 21.95 1.77
N TYR A 560 -8.34 21.00 2.38
CA TYR A 560 -8.66 20.60 3.75
C TYR A 560 -7.40 20.23 4.53
N GLY A 561 -7.52 20.28 5.86
CA GLY A 561 -6.51 19.75 6.75
C GLY A 561 -7.14 19.10 7.96
N VAL A 562 -6.63 17.94 8.34
CA VAL A 562 -7.07 17.17 9.50
C VAL A 562 -5.91 16.96 10.46
N VAL A 563 -6.22 16.97 11.75
CA VAL A 563 -5.24 16.70 12.81
C VAL A 563 -5.79 15.58 13.68
N ASN A 564 -4.99 14.54 13.84
CA ASN A 564 -5.26 13.40 14.71
C ASN A 564 -4.28 13.43 15.88
N THR A 565 -4.69 12.91 17.02
CA THR A 565 -3.80 12.78 18.18
C THR A 565 -4.10 11.52 18.97
N THR A 566 -3.05 10.91 19.49
CA THR A 566 -3.13 9.72 20.34
C THR A 566 -2.25 9.93 21.56
N LEU A 567 -2.84 9.76 22.75
CA LEU A 567 -2.13 9.73 24.02
C LEU A 567 -2.14 8.29 24.52
N SER A 568 -0.97 7.67 24.66
CA SER A 568 -0.82 6.36 25.29
C SER A 568 -0.18 6.45 26.66
N TYR A 569 -0.49 5.48 27.52
CA TYR A 569 0.00 5.39 28.88
C TYR A 569 0.22 3.93 29.31
N ASP A 570 1.44 3.61 29.74
CA ASP A 570 1.81 2.32 30.31
C ASP A 570 1.24 2.18 31.72
N VAL A 571 0.06 1.54 31.81
CA VAL A 571 -0.62 1.26 33.07
C VAL A 571 0.21 0.28 33.91
N THR A 572 0.77 -0.73 33.24
CA THR A 572 1.76 -1.68 33.78
C THR A 572 2.83 -1.92 32.72
N ASP A 573 3.89 -2.67 33.07
CA ASP A 573 4.94 -3.03 32.11
C ASP A 573 4.45 -3.98 30.98
N THR A 574 3.17 -4.38 31.02
CA THR A 574 2.54 -5.34 30.10
C THR A 574 1.20 -4.85 29.57
N ILE A 575 0.70 -3.68 30.01
CA ILE A 575 -0.62 -3.14 29.65
C ILE A 575 -0.48 -1.66 29.35
N GLU A 576 -0.77 -1.29 28.11
CA GLU A 576 -0.89 0.08 27.62
C GLU A 576 -2.37 0.43 27.46
N GLY A 577 -2.76 1.62 27.92
CA GLY A 577 -4.04 2.23 27.56
C GLY A 577 -3.82 3.45 26.67
N TYR A 578 -4.71 3.69 25.72
CA TYR A 578 -4.62 4.86 24.85
C TYR A 578 -5.98 5.54 24.62
N LEU A 579 -5.91 6.84 24.35
CA LEU A 579 -7.00 7.68 23.89
C LEU A 579 -6.59 8.26 22.53
N ARG A 580 -7.37 7.96 21.49
CA ARG A 580 -7.19 8.47 20.12
C ARG A 580 -8.33 9.43 19.80
N VAL A 581 -7.99 10.61 19.27
CA VAL A 581 -8.92 11.61 18.75
C VAL A 581 -8.55 11.88 17.30
N GLU A 582 -9.49 11.59 16.40
CA GLU A 582 -9.36 11.85 14.97
C GLU A 582 -10.15 13.08 14.59
N ASN A 583 -9.67 13.80 13.58
CA ASN A 583 -10.26 15.07 13.15
C ASN A 583 -10.51 16.00 14.35
N LEU A 584 -9.45 16.27 15.13
CA LEU A 584 -9.48 17.01 16.39
C LEU A 584 -10.25 18.34 16.31
N PHE A 585 -10.17 19.01 15.17
CA PHE A 585 -10.79 20.30 14.92
C PHE A 585 -12.16 20.23 14.25
N ASP A 586 -12.69 19.03 14.01
CA ASP A 586 -14.02 18.84 13.41
C ASP A 586 -14.11 19.51 12.03
N ALA A 587 -13.09 19.30 11.19
CA ALA A 587 -13.06 19.85 9.86
C ALA A 587 -14.04 19.09 8.97
N ASP A 588 -14.89 19.82 8.25
CA ASP A 588 -15.72 19.26 7.17
C ASP A 588 -14.88 19.13 5.90
N TYR A 589 -14.81 17.93 5.33
CA TYR A 589 -14.04 17.69 4.11
C TYR A 589 -14.57 16.50 3.31
N GLN A 590 -14.11 16.40 2.06
CA GLN A 590 -14.40 15.27 1.20
C GLN A 590 -13.13 14.81 0.47
N THR A 591 -13.03 13.51 0.23
CA THR A 591 -11.98 12.88 -0.62
C THR A 591 -12.53 12.46 -1.98
N VAL A 592 -13.85 12.24 -2.06
CA VAL A 592 -14.63 12.00 -3.26
C VAL A 592 -15.86 12.91 -3.18
N PRO A 593 -16.19 13.68 -4.24
CA PRO A 593 -17.36 14.55 -4.20
C PRO A 593 -18.64 13.79 -3.81
N GLY A 594 -19.39 14.34 -2.86
CA GLY A 594 -20.68 13.80 -2.41
C GLY A 594 -20.59 12.70 -1.35
N TYR A 595 -19.41 12.15 -1.09
CA TYR A 595 -19.21 11.20 0.01
C TYR A 595 -18.75 11.92 1.28
N ALA A 596 -19.40 11.60 2.39
CA ALA A 596 -19.05 12.09 3.71
C ALA A 596 -17.71 11.53 4.21
N THR A 597 -17.12 12.23 5.17
CA THR A 597 -15.93 11.80 5.91
C THR A 597 -16.22 11.89 7.41
N PRO A 598 -15.46 11.18 8.26
CA PRO A 598 -15.75 11.19 9.69
C PRO A 598 -15.56 12.59 10.30
N GLU A 599 -16.57 13.02 11.05
CA GLU A 599 -16.47 14.10 12.03
C GLU A 599 -15.46 13.76 13.14
N ARG A 600 -15.26 14.67 14.09
CA ARG A 600 -14.38 14.44 15.24
C ARG A 600 -14.75 13.14 15.95
N SER A 601 -13.81 12.20 15.97
CA SER A 601 -14.02 10.85 16.47
C SER A 601 -13.10 10.54 17.63
N ILE A 602 -13.62 9.84 18.64
CA ILE A 602 -12.90 9.55 19.89
C ILE A 602 -12.94 8.05 20.15
N TYR A 603 -11.78 7.47 20.38
CA TYR A 603 -11.60 6.04 20.65
C TYR A 603 -10.75 5.84 21.89
N VAL A 604 -11.11 4.84 22.68
CA VAL A 604 -10.35 4.39 23.85
C VAL A 604 -10.00 2.93 23.65
N GLY A 605 -8.73 2.58 23.88
CA GLY A 605 -8.30 1.20 23.77
C GLY A 605 -7.29 0.77 24.81
N LEU A 606 -7.13 -0.55 24.89
CA LEU A 606 -6.18 -1.25 25.73
C LEU A 606 -5.41 -2.24 24.87
N ARG A 607 -4.11 -2.33 25.12
CA ARG A 607 -3.22 -3.36 24.56
C ARG A 607 -2.49 -4.03 25.69
N ALA A 608 -2.31 -5.34 25.59
CA ALA A 608 -1.56 -6.10 26.56
C ALA A 608 -0.73 -7.18 25.88
N SER A 609 0.46 -7.45 26.43
CA SER A 609 1.35 -8.51 25.98
C SER A 609 1.79 -9.35 27.19
N PHE A 610 1.65 -10.67 27.11
CA PHE A 610 1.86 -11.62 28.22
C PHE A 610 2.80 -12.78 27.88
#